data_AF-A0A1V5XU01-F1
#
_entry.id   AF-A0A1V5XU01-F1
#
_cell.length_a   1.000
_cell.length_b   1.000
_cell.length_c   1.000
_cell.angle_alpha   90.00
_cell.angle_beta   90.00
_cell.angle_gamma   90.00
#
_symmetry.space_group_name_H-M   'P 1'
#
loop_
_entity.id
_entity.type
_entity.pdbx_description
1 polymer ?
#
loop_
_entity_poly.entity_id
_entity_poly.type
_entity_poly.pdbx_seq_one_letter_code
_entity_poly.pdbx_strand_id
1 'polypeptide(L)'
;MPNNKTLIYSLLAAFVAIAGVIFIWNNYQIQIQDRTDKPIEIPKSVSKQCGIESCHGLNITCGPNVPEVCTMMYMAGDNCRQFVNCEVIDHQCQQTASPKFDTCKSCVQKCEQDFKNDSIKFFECESRCV
;
A
#
# COMPACT_ATOMS: atom_id res chain seq x y z
N MET A 1 -65.37 12.58 21.89
CA MET A 1 -65.21 12.46 20.43
C MET A 1 -63.83 13.01 20.06
N PRO A 2 -62.88 12.18 19.62
CA PRO A 2 -61.53 12.66 19.31
C PRO A 2 -61.57 13.65 18.14
N ASN A 3 -60.82 14.74 18.28
CA ASN A 3 -60.88 15.91 17.41
C ASN A 3 -60.28 15.57 16.03
N ASN A 4 -61.12 15.37 15.02
CA ASN A 4 -60.77 14.90 13.67
C ASN A 4 -59.62 15.71 13.03
N LYS A 5 -59.47 16.98 13.41
CA LYS A 5 -58.40 17.86 12.94
C LYS A 5 -57.00 17.35 13.31
N THR A 6 -56.81 16.80 14.50
CA THR A 6 -55.50 16.30 14.95
C THR A 6 -55.05 15.06 14.16
N LEU A 7 -56.00 14.19 13.81
CA LEU A 7 -55.74 13.02 12.96
C LEU A 7 -55.34 13.46 11.53
N ILE A 8 -56.04 14.45 10.98
CA ILE A 8 -55.78 14.98 9.63
C ILE A 8 -54.39 15.63 9.55
N TYR A 9 -54.01 16.45 10.55
CA TYR A 9 -52.68 17.07 10.56
C TYR A 9 -51.55 16.06 10.72
N SER A 10 -51.78 15.00 11.51
CA SER A 10 -50.79 13.92 11.68
C SER A 10 -50.55 13.15 10.37
N LEU A 11 -51.62 12.84 9.63
CA LEU A 11 -51.53 12.18 8.33
C LEU A 11 -50.84 13.05 7.27
N LEU A 12 -51.15 14.35 7.25
CA LEU A 12 -50.49 15.31 6.35
C LEU A 12 -48.99 15.43 6.63
N ALA A 13 -48.59 15.54 7.90
CA ALA A 13 -47.18 15.62 8.28
C ALA A 13 -46.41 14.34 7.90
N ALA A 14 -47.00 13.17 8.10
CA ALA A 14 -46.39 11.90 7.70
C ALA A 14 -46.19 11.82 6.17
N PHE A 15 -47.18 12.28 5.39
CA PHE A 15 -47.08 12.27 3.93
C PHE A 15 -45.96 13.18 3.42
N VAL A 16 -45.83 14.38 3.98
CA VAL A 16 -44.75 15.33 3.62
C VAL A 16 -43.38 14.77 3.97
N ALA A 17 -43.23 14.14 5.13
CA ALA A 17 -41.97 13.52 5.53
C ALA A 17 -41.56 12.38 4.59
N ILE A 18 -42.51 11.49 4.24
CA ILE A 18 -42.26 10.37 3.31
C ILE A 18 -41.87 10.89 1.92
N ALA A 19 -42.61 11.87 1.39
CA ALA A 19 -42.32 12.47 0.10
C ALA A 19 -40.92 13.13 0.07
N GLY A 20 -40.53 13.82 1.16
CA GLY A 20 -39.21 14.43 1.30
C GLY A 20 -38.08 13.40 1.29
N VAL A 21 -38.23 12.28 2.01
CA VAL A 21 -37.23 11.20 2.03
C VAL A 21 -37.09 10.55 0.66
N ILE A 22 -38.20 10.29 -0.04
CA ILE A 22 -38.17 9.73 -1.41
C ILE A 22 -37.45 10.69 -2.35
N PHE A 23 -37.74 11.99 -2.29
CA PHE A 23 -37.09 12.99 -3.13
C PHE A 23 -35.58 13.08 -2.88
N ILE A 24 -35.16 13.09 -1.62
CA ILE A 24 -33.73 13.11 -1.27
C ILE A 24 -33.04 11.83 -1.78
N TRP A 25 -33.63 10.66 -1.57
CA TRP A 25 -33.02 9.40 -2.01
C TRP A 25 -32.93 9.31 -3.54
N ASN A 26 -33.96 9.76 -4.26
CA ASN A 26 -33.97 9.71 -5.72
C ASN A 26 -33.00 10.73 -6.34
N ASN A 27 -32.70 11.85 -5.66
CA ASN A 27 -31.81 12.91 -6.14
C ASN A 27 -30.34 12.70 -5.71
N TYR A 28 -30.08 11.90 -4.67
CA TYR A 28 -28.71 11.59 -4.21
C TYR A 28 -28.01 10.46 -4.98
N GLN A 29 -28.30 10.29 -6.27
CA GLN A 29 -27.47 9.43 -7.12
C GLN A 29 -26.13 10.13 -7.38
N ILE A 30 -25.15 9.89 -6.50
CA ILE A 30 -23.76 10.25 -6.72
C ILE A 30 -23.26 9.39 -7.89
N GLN A 31 -23.23 9.97 -9.08
CA GLN A 31 -22.55 9.40 -10.24
C GLN A 31 -21.04 9.51 -9.96
N ILE A 32 -20.45 8.45 -9.38
CA ILE A 32 -18.98 8.33 -9.36
C ILE A 32 -18.58 8.02 -10.79
N GLN A 33 -18.18 9.07 -11.51
CA GLN A 33 -17.70 8.95 -12.88
C GLN A 33 -16.31 8.28 -12.83
N ASP A 34 -16.27 6.96 -12.97
CA ASP A 34 -15.03 6.23 -13.14
C ASP A 34 -14.34 6.72 -14.41
N ARG A 35 -13.23 7.43 -14.23
CA ARG A 35 -12.45 7.99 -15.32
C ARG A 35 -11.82 6.83 -16.08
N THR A 36 -12.49 6.36 -17.13
CA THR A 36 -11.98 5.35 -18.06
C THR A 36 -11.02 6.01 -19.07
N ASP A 37 -10.15 6.89 -18.59
CA ASP A 37 -9.11 7.49 -19.41
C ASP A 37 -7.84 6.70 -19.18
N LYS A 38 -7.43 6.03 -20.25
CA LYS A 38 -6.12 5.48 -20.59
C LYS A 38 -5.02 5.75 -19.53
N PRO A 39 -4.30 4.72 -19.05
CA PRO A 39 -3.21 4.91 -18.08
C PRO A 39 -2.34 6.09 -18.50
N ILE A 40 -2.14 7.05 -17.59
CA ILE A 40 -1.17 8.11 -17.78
C ILE A 40 0.18 7.41 -17.89
N GLU A 41 0.70 7.28 -19.13
CA GLU A 41 2.10 6.96 -19.33
C GLU A 41 2.90 8.16 -18.83
N ILE A 42 3.31 8.09 -17.56
CA ILE A 42 4.30 9.00 -17.02
C ILE A 42 5.51 8.83 -17.95
N PRO A 43 6.00 9.91 -18.59
CA PRO A 43 7.19 9.81 -19.42
C PRO A 43 8.24 9.14 -18.56
N LYS A 44 8.71 7.95 -18.98
CA LYS A 44 9.84 7.26 -18.34
C LYS A 44 10.91 8.33 -18.21
N SER A 45 11.05 8.88 -17.01
CA SER A 45 12.04 9.89 -16.79
C SER A 45 13.33 9.16 -17.13
N VAL A 46 14.09 9.72 -18.06
CA VAL A 46 15.49 9.35 -18.23
C VAL A 46 16.20 9.92 -17.01
N SER A 47 15.80 9.44 -15.83
CA SER A 47 16.43 9.82 -14.59
C SER A 47 17.81 9.18 -14.67
N LYS A 48 18.83 9.98 -14.40
CA LYS A 48 20.16 9.48 -14.06
C LYS A 48 20.15 8.75 -12.70
N GLN A 49 18.97 8.35 -12.23
CA GLN A 49 18.76 7.82 -10.90
C GLN A 49 19.13 6.35 -10.98
N CYS A 50 20.10 5.96 -10.17
CA CYS A 50 20.44 4.57 -9.92
C CYS A 50 20.05 4.33 -8.48
N GLY A 51 19.09 3.44 -8.26
CA GLY A 51 18.58 3.14 -6.93
C GLY A 51 17.91 1.79 -6.89
N ILE A 52 17.45 1.40 -5.71
CA ILE A 52 16.77 0.12 -5.52
C ILE A 52 15.34 0.26 -6.04
N GLU A 53 14.93 -0.59 -6.98
CA GLU A 53 13.61 -0.54 -7.63
C GLU A 53 12.52 -1.27 -6.81
N SER A 54 12.91 -2.18 -5.91
CA SER A 54 12.00 -2.83 -4.97
C SER A 54 11.86 -2.01 -3.69
N CYS A 55 10.69 -2.04 -3.05
CA CYS A 55 10.49 -1.38 -1.74
C CYS A 55 10.89 -2.26 -0.56
N HIS A 56 10.57 -3.55 -0.65
CA HIS A 56 10.64 -4.49 0.47
C HIS A 56 11.30 -5.81 0.06
N GLY A 57 11.73 -6.57 1.06
CA GLY A 57 12.35 -7.88 0.97
C GLY A 57 13.84 -7.83 0.61
N LEU A 58 14.41 -9.03 0.52
CA LEU A 58 15.82 -9.29 0.24
C LEU A 58 16.17 -9.32 -1.25
N ASN A 59 15.18 -9.24 -2.14
CA ASN A 59 15.42 -9.20 -3.58
C ASN A 59 15.68 -7.75 -4.00
N ILE A 60 16.97 -7.42 -4.17
CA ILE A 60 17.43 -6.09 -4.54
C ILE A 60 17.61 -6.05 -6.05
N THR A 61 16.89 -5.15 -6.71
CA THR A 61 17.08 -4.86 -8.13
C THR A 61 17.48 -3.41 -8.23
N CYS A 62 18.60 -3.15 -8.90
CA CYS A 62 19.13 -1.81 -9.11
C CYS A 62 18.76 -1.33 -10.51
N GLY A 63 18.24 -0.11 -10.61
CA GLY A 63 17.85 0.45 -11.90
C GLY A 63 17.29 1.86 -11.79
N PRO A 64 16.75 2.39 -12.92
CA PRO A 64 16.23 3.74 -12.99
C PRO A 64 14.83 3.92 -12.40
N ASN A 65 14.09 2.83 -12.15
CA ASN A 65 12.70 2.88 -11.68
C ASN A 65 12.64 2.89 -10.15
N VAL A 66 13.30 3.86 -9.53
CA VAL A 66 13.33 4.00 -8.07
C VAL A 66 11.94 4.44 -7.58
N PRO A 67 11.31 3.72 -6.64
CA PRO A 67 10.02 4.11 -6.10
C PRO A 67 10.17 5.40 -5.28
N GLU A 68 9.34 6.39 -5.56
CA GLU A 68 9.29 7.64 -4.79
C GLU A 68 8.75 7.42 -3.37
N VAL A 69 7.83 6.47 -3.23
CA VAL A 69 7.17 6.13 -1.97
C VAL A 69 6.99 4.62 -1.88
N CYS A 70 7.22 4.07 -0.69
CA CYS A 70 6.94 2.69 -0.36
C CYS A 70 5.77 2.59 0.61
N THR A 71 5.03 1.49 0.55
CA THR A 71 3.99 1.18 1.52
C THR A 71 4.58 0.92 2.91
N MET A 72 3.79 1.02 3.97
CA MET A 72 4.20 0.61 5.33
C MET A 72 4.18 -0.92 5.52
N MET A 73 4.16 -1.69 4.44
CA MET A 73 4.24 -3.15 4.50
C MET A 73 5.62 -3.56 5.00
N TYR A 74 5.70 -4.66 5.74
CA TYR A 74 6.97 -5.26 6.12
C TYR A 74 7.18 -6.55 5.36
N MET A 75 8.38 -6.76 4.84
CA MET A 75 8.81 -8.08 4.36
C MET A 75 10.06 -8.54 5.08
N ALA A 76 10.21 -9.87 5.16
CA ALA A 76 11.40 -10.51 5.71
C ALA A 76 12.69 -9.92 5.12
N GLY A 77 13.59 -9.49 6.01
CA GLY A 77 14.88 -8.93 5.63
C GLY A 77 14.84 -7.48 5.14
N ASP A 78 13.74 -6.74 5.34
CA ASP A 78 13.70 -5.29 5.14
C ASP A 78 14.83 -4.58 5.90
N ASN A 79 15.14 -5.05 7.12
CA ASN A 79 16.23 -4.49 7.92
C ASN A 79 17.61 -4.69 7.28
N CYS A 80 17.81 -5.73 6.47
CA CYS A 80 19.09 -5.95 5.78
C CYS A 80 19.34 -4.92 4.67
N ARG A 81 18.30 -4.24 4.18
CA ARG A 81 18.37 -3.31 3.04
C ARG A 81 19.23 -2.07 3.34
N GLN A 82 19.44 -1.74 4.61
CA GLN A 82 20.34 -0.65 5.01
C GLN A 82 21.83 -0.92 4.68
N PHE A 83 22.19 -2.17 4.37
CA PHE A 83 23.57 -2.58 4.10
C PHE A 83 23.91 -2.73 2.62
N VAL A 84 22.98 -2.35 1.74
CA VAL A 84 23.08 -2.43 0.29
C VAL A 84 22.67 -1.11 -0.34
N ASN A 85 23.39 -0.73 -1.38
CA ASN A 85 23.12 0.43 -2.21
C ASN A 85 23.10 0.04 -3.68
N CYS A 86 22.65 0.96 -4.52
CA CYS A 86 22.82 0.88 -5.96
C CYS A 86 23.68 2.06 -6.40
N GLU A 87 24.74 1.80 -7.14
CA GLU A 87 25.70 2.79 -7.60
C GLU A 87 25.96 2.65 -9.09
N VAL A 88 26.34 3.75 -9.74
CA VAL A 88 26.74 3.70 -11.15
C VAL A 88 28.21 3.33 -11.23
N ILE A 89 28.50 2.10 -11.67
CA ILE A 89 29.84 1.56 -11.90
C ILE A 89 29.95 1.24 -13.39
N ASP A 90 30.96 1.80 -14.06
CA ASP A 90 31.19 1.61 -15.50
C ASP A 90 29.96 1.90 -16.38
N HIS A 91 29.26 3.00 -16.09
CA HIS A 91 28.02 3.42 -16.75
C HIS A 91 26.82 2.48 -16.58
N GLN A 92 26.92 1.48 -15.69
CA GLN A 92 25.82 0.58 -15.36
C GLN A 92 25.39 0.76 -13.90
N CYS A 93 24.09 0.70 -13.64
CA CYS A 93 23.57 0.72 -12.28
C CYS A 93 23.75 -0.67 -11.67
N GLN A 94 24.63 -0.78 -10.68
CA GLN A 94 25.04 -2.05 -10.07
C GLN A 94 24.77 -2.02 -8.56
N GLN A 95 24.49 -3.19 -8.00
CA GLN A 95 24.34 -3.35 -6.56
C GLN A 95 25.71 -3.31 -5.89
N THR A 96 25.87 -2.44 -4.89
CA THR A 96 27.01 -2.43 -3.99
C THR A 96 26.51 -2.87 -2.61
N ALA A 97 27.13 -3.92 -2.06
CA ALA A 97 26.72 -4.45 -0.76
C ALA A 97 27.92 -4.53 0.17
N SER A 98 27.72 -4.18 1.44
CA SER A 98 28.73 -4.43 2.47
C SER A 98 28.67 -5.90 2.91
N PRO A 99 29.74 -6.45 3.53
CA PRO A 99 29.70 -7.81 4.10
C PRO A 99 28.58 -8.03 5.13
N LYS A 100 28.06 -6.95 5.74
CA LYS A 100 26.90 -7.02 6.65
C LYS A 100 25.61 -7.42 5.92
N PHE A 101 25.46 -7.06 4.65
CA PHE A 101 24.28 -7.46 3.86
C PHE A 101 24.21 -8.98 3.74
N ASP A 102 25.31 -9.63 3.36
CA ASP A 102 25.36 -11.09 3.19
C ASP A 102 25.17 -11.82 4.52
N THR A 103 25.73 -11.27 5.61
CA THR A 103 25.56 -11.79 6.97
C THR A 103 24.09 -11.71 7.40
N CYS A 104 23.46 -10.54 7.25
CA CYS A 104 22.06 -10.32 7.57
C CYS A 104 21.16 -11.20 6.71
N LYS A 105 21.36 -11.23 5.38
CA LYS A 105 20.61 -12.07 4.45
C LYS A 105 20.67 -13.55 4.81
N SER A 106 21.87 -14.05 5.12
CA SER A 106 22.06 -15.45 5.52
C SER A 106 21.37 -15.76 6.85
N CYS A 107 21.39 -14.83 7.80
CA CYS A 107 20.66 -14.95 9.07
C CYS A 107 19.14 -15.04 8.84
N VAL A 108 18.56 -14.16 8.02
CA VAL A 108 17.12 -14.18 7.69
C VAL A 108 16.73 -15.49 7.01
N GLN A 109 17.52 -15.92 6.03
CA GLN A 109 17.29 -17.19 5.32
C GLN A 109 17.36 -18.40 6.26
N LYS A 110 18.27 -18.37 7.24
CA LYS A 110 18.35 -19.39 8.28
C LYS A 110 17.12 -19.37 9.19
N CYS A 111 16.67 -18.20 9.63
CA CYS A 111 15.44 -18.07 10.42
C CYS A 111 14.23 -18.63 9.66
N GLU A 112 14.12 -18.36 8.36
CA GLU A 112 13.04 -18.88 7.49
C GLU A 112 13.07 -20.42 7.41
N GLN A 113 14.26 -21.01 7.33
CA GLN A 113 14.44 -22.47 7.32
C GLN A 113 14.11 -23.10 8.68
N ASP A 114 14.61 -22.52 9.77
CA ASP A 114 14.46 -23.04 11.13
C ASP A 114 13.01 -22.93 11.63
N PHE A 115 12.24 -21.93 11.14
CA PHE A 115 10.88 -21.61 11.60
C PHE A 115 9.84 -21.53 10.49
N LYS A 116 9.99 -22.34 9.42
CA LYS A 116 9.14 -22.33 8.22
C LYS A 116 7.62 -22.31 8.47
N ASN A 117 7.16 -22.93 9.57
CA ASN A 117 5.74 -23.05 9.91
C ASN A 117 5.35 -22.26 11.18
N ASP A 118 6.25 -21.43 11.71
CA ASP A 118 6.05 -20.65 12.93
C ASP A 118 6.47 -19.20 12.69
N SER A 119 5.51 -18.40 12.21
CA SER A 119 5.73 -17.00 11.85
C SER A 119 6.18 -16.14 13.04
N ILE A 120 5.71 -16.43 14.25
CA ILE A 120 6.09 -15.70 15.45
C ILE A 120 7.58 -15.94 15.73
N LYS A 121 8.01 -17.20 15.79
CA LYS A 121 9.43 -17.52 16.01
C LYS A 121 10.32 -17.07 14.86
N PHE A 122 9.81 -17.09 13.63
CA PHE A 122 10.51 -16.53 12.49
C PHE A 122 10.83 -15.05 12.69
N PHE A 123 9.85 -14.21 13.02
CA PHE A 123 10.08 -12.77 13.21
C PHE A 123 10.90 -12.47 14.47
N GLU A 124 10.74 -13.23 15.55
CA GLU A 124 11.62 -13.13 16.73
C GLU A 124 13.08 -13.44 16.38
N CYS A 125 13.31 -14.47 15.55
CA CYS A 125 14.63 -14.79 15.03
C CYS A 125 15.17 -13.67 14.13
N GLU A 126 14.37 -13.23 13.16
CA GLU A 126 14.72 -12.23 12.16
C GLU A 126 15.06 -10.86 12.77
N SER A 127 14.36 -10.46 13.85
CA SER A 127 14.62 -9.21 14.58
C SER A 127 16.05 -9.08 15.13
N ARG A 128 16.79 -10.19 15.22
CA ARG A 128 18.17 -10.24 15.71
C ARG A 128 19.21 -10.27 14.58
N CYS A 129 18.78 -10.32 13.32
CA CYS A 129 19.66 -10.32 12.16
C CYS A 129 20.15 -8.89 11.84
N VAL A 130 21.46 -8.68 11.88
CA VAL A 130 22.17 -7.41 11.59
C VAL A 130 23.49 -7.65 10.88
#